data_AF-A0A9D8IFL9-F1
#
_entry.id   AF-A0A9D8IFL9-F1
#
_cell.length_a   1.000
_cell.length_b   1.000
_cell.length_c   1.000
_cell.angle_alpha   90.00
_cell.angle_beta   90.00
_cell.angle_gamma   90.00
#
_symmetry.space_group_name_H-M   'P 1'
#
loop_
_entity.id
_entity.type
_entity.pdbx_description
1 polymer ?
#
loop_
_entity_poly.entity_id
_entity_poly.type
_entity_poly.pdbx_seq_one_letter_code
_entity_poly.pdbx_strand_id
1 'polypeptide(L)'
;MTETISSFYESVIELKKKYLPNAEIKIFYKRSDKISFRILIKEEFFIDVYRNTQTGRVDFTLIRYGTRIFEYDNSNGWHYHPVENPDTHIRCKELTVQEMFQNTLQIIKKCINLMFRNFNLCRVGIAHPTLLKVAEGLINIFYLILQKYVIQCISHRTCL
;
A
#
# COMPACT_ATOMS: atom_id res chain seq x y z
N MET A 1 -16.05 12.84 -19.70
CA MET A 1 -16.42 11.41 -19.60
C MET A 1 -16.46 11.05 -18.13
N THR A 2 -17.58 10.52 -17.64
CA THR A 2 -17.67 9.98 -16.27
C THR A 2 -16.83 8.72 -16.14
N GLU A 3 -15.96 8.66 -15.14
CA GLU A 3 -15.17 7.47 -14.83
C GLU A 3 -16.10 6.26 -14.56
N THR A 4 -15.80 5.11 -15.17
CA THR A 4 -16.53 3.86 -14.97
C THR A 4 -15.85 3.00 -13.90
N ILE A 5 -16.58 2.04 -13.34
CA ILE A 5 -15.99 1.03 -12.43
C ILE A 5 -14.85 0.25 -13.12
N SER A 6 -14.98 -0.07 -14.41
CA SER A 6 -13.93 -0.77 -15.16
C SER A 6 -12.67 0.09 -15.30
N SER A 7 -12.80 1.35 -15.71
CA SER A 7 -11.65 2.25 -15.87
C SER A 7 -10.96 2.58 -14.54
N PHE A 8 -11.73 2.75 -13.46
CA PHE A 8 -11.18 2.90 -12.11
C PHE A 8 -10.39 1.65 -11.70
N TYR A 9 -10.99 0.48 -11.83
CA TYR A 9 -10.36 -0.79 -11.47
C TYR A 9 -9.08 -1.03 -12.28
N GLU A 10 -9.13 -0.87 -13.60
CA GLU A 10 -7.96 -1.00 -14.49
C GLU A 10 -6.82 -0.06 -14.07
N SER A 11 -7.13 1.19 -13.73
CA SER A 11 -6.13 2.15 -13.23
C SER A 11 -5.43 1.65 -11.97
N VAL A 12 -6.19 1.09 -11.02
CA VAL A 12 -5.61 0.49 -9.81
C VAL A 12 -4.79 -0.76 -10.13
N ILE A 13 -5.24 -1.60 -11.08
CA ILE A 13 -4.51 -2.80 -11.53
C ILE A 13 -3.16 -2.42 -12.15
N GLU A 14 -3.12 -1.41 -13.01
CA GLU A 14 -1.86 -0.99 -13.64
C GLU A 14 -0.87 -0.44 -12.62
N LEU A 15 -1.34 0.35 -11.65
CA LEU A 15 -0.52 0.82 -10.54
C LEU A 15 -0.01 -0.34 -9.66
N LYS A 16 -0.89 -1.31 -9.35
CA LYS A 16 -0.50 -2.53 -8.65
C LYS A 16 0.57 -3.30 -9.42
N LYS A 17 0.38 -3.56 -10.72
CA LYS A 17 1.37 -4.29 -11.53
C LYS A 17 2.73 -3.59 -11.50
N LYS A 18 2.71 -2.26 -11.60
CA LYS A 18 3.92 -1.44 -11.59
C LYS A 18 4.66 -1.43 -10.26
N TYR A 19 3.95 -1.30 -9.14
CA TYR A 19 4.57 -1.01 -7.84
C TYR A 19 4.49 -2.15 -6.82
N LEU A 20 3.53 -3.06 -6.98
CA LEU A 20 3.27 -4.20 -6.09
C LEU A 20 3.01 -5.47 -6.93
N PRO A 21 3.94 -5.87 -7.84
CA PRO A 21 3.69 -6.92 -8.83
C PRO A 21 3.25 -8.25 -8.21
N ASN A 22 3.73 -8.57 -7.01
CA ASN A 22 3.45 -9.84 -6.35
C ASN A 22 2.34 -9.76 -5.30
N ALA A 23 1.70 -8.59 -5.14
CA ALA A 23 0.50 -8.52 -4.33
C ALA A 23 -0.64 -9.31 -4.98
N GLU A 24 -1.50 -9.95 -4.21
CA GLU A 24 -2.70 -10.60 -4.74
C GLU A 24 -3.88 -9.63 -4.72
N ILE A 25 -4.90 -9.93 -5.53
CA ILE A 25 -6.14 -9.16 -5.52
C ILE A 25 -7.30 -10.06 -5.15
N LYS A 26 -8.04 -9.65 -4.12
CA LYS A 26 -9.26 -10.31 -3.68
C LYS A 26 -10.44 -9.37 -3.90
N ILE A 27 -11.28 -9.70 -4.86
CA ILE A 27 -12.52 -8.96 -5.12
C ILE A 27 -13.60 -9.50 -4.18
N PHE A 28 -14.27 -8.61 -3.45
CA PHE A 28 -15.42 -8.99 -2.60
C PHE A 28 -16.73 -8.86 -3.36
N TYR A 29 -16.88 -7.80 -4.15
CA TYR A 29 -17.98 -7.68 -5.10
C TYR A 29 -17.65 -6.68 -6.21
N LYS A 30 -18.30 -6.85 -7.35
CA LYS A 30 -18.22 -5.96 -8.51
C LYS A 30 -19.59 -5.88 -9.18
N ARG A 31 -20.10 -4.66 -9.34
CA ARG A 31 -21.33 -4.31 -10.08
C ARG A 31 -21.00 -3.23 -11.10
N SER A 32 -21.97 -2.83 -11.90
CA SER A 32 -21.81 -1.75 -12.90
C SER A 32 -21.47 -0.39 -12.26
N ASP A 33 -21.92 -0.17 -11.03
CA ASP A 33 -21.84 1.11 -10.32
C ASP A 33 -20.97 1.08 -9.06
N LYS A 34 -20.58 -0.11 -8.57
CA LYS A 34 -19.81 -0.27 -7.33
C LYS A 34 -18.80 -1.40 -7.41
N ILE A 35 -17.66 -1.24 -6.75
CA ILE A 35 -16.65 -2.31 -6.59
C ILE A 35 -15.99 -2.21 -5.22
N SER A 36 -15.70 -3.36 -4.61
CA SER A 36 -14.86 -3.49 -3.42
C SER A 36 -13.87 -4.63 -3.60
N PHE A 37 -12.59 -4.36 -3.35
CA PHE A 37 -11.52 -5.33 -3.48
C PHE A 37 -10.33 -4.97 -2.58
N ARG A 38 -9.48 -5.95 -2.31
CA ARG A 38 -8.23 -5.78 -1.59
C ARG A 38 -7.02 -6.05 -2.46
N ILE A 39 -5.98 -5.27 -2.24
CA ILE A 39 -4.61 -5.55 -2.71
C ILE A 39 -3.83 -6.12 -1.52
N LEU A 40 -3.62 -7.44 -1.52
CA LEU A 40 -2.95 -8.17 -0.45
C LEU A 40 -1.43 -8.10 -0.63
N ILE A 41 -0.75 -7.35 0.23
CA ILE A 41 0.71 -7.14 0.13
C ILE A 41 1.45 -8.21 0.93
N LYS A 42 0.95 -8.52 2.14
CA LYS A 42 1.32 -9.65 3.01
C LYS A 42 0.09 -10.06 3.84
N GLU A 43 0.12 -11.20 4.52
CA GLU A 43 -1.01 -11.73 5.34
C GLU A 43 -1.65 -10.66 6.22
N GLU A 44 -0.82 -9.85 6.88
CA GLU A 44 -1.22 -8.86 7.86
C GLU A 44 -1.43 -7.46 7.28
N PHE A 45 -1.21 -7.25 5.97
CA PHE A 45 -1.04 -5.91 5.40
C PHE A 45 -1.62 -5.81 3.99
N PHE A 46 -2.65 -4.97 3.84
CA PHE A 46 -3.38 -4.84 2.58
C PHE A 46 -3.97 -3.45 2.40
N ILE A 47 -4.30 -3.12 1.15
CA ILE A 47 -5.07 -1.93 0.79
C ILE A 47 -6.49 -2.39 0.50
N ASP A 48 -7.47 -1.86 1.24
CA ASP A 48 -8.90 -2.00 0.96
C ASP A 48 -9.33 -0.85 0.05
N VAL A 49 -9.97 -1.18 -1.07
CA VAL A 49 -10.36 -0.19 -2.09
C VAL A 49 -11.85 -0.31 -2.34
N TYR A 50 -12.55 0.81 -2.28
CA TYR A 50 -13.97 0.93 -2.58
C TYR A 50 -14.24 2.08 -3.56
N ARG A 51 -15.16 1.86 -4.49
CA ARG A 51 -15.68 2.89 -5.39
C ARG A 51 -17.17 2.70 -5.59
N ASN A 52 -17.91 3.80 -5.53
CA ASN A 52 -19.32 3.89 -5.92
C ASN A 52 -19.52 5.10 -6.84
N THR A 53 -19.80 4.85 -8.10
CA THR A 53 -19.93 5.91 -9.11
C THR A 53 -21.25 6.68 -9.00
N GLN A 54 -22.31 6.10 -8.42
CA GLN A 54 -23.58 6.81 -8.20
C GLN A 54 -23.46 7.91 -7.16
N THR A 55 -22.73 7.64 -6.06
CA THR A 55 -22.54 8.61 -4.97
C THR A 55 -21.23 9.37 -5.11
N GLY A 56 -20.39 9.04 -6.09
CA GLY A 56 -19.03 9.54 -6.20
C GLY A 56 -18.10 9.09 -5.06
N ARG A 57 -18.49 8.12 -4.23
CA ARG A 57 -17.71 7.69 -3.06
C ARG A 57 -16.46 6.93 -3.47
N VAL A 58 -15.33 7.24 -2.84
CA VAL A 58 -14.06 6.50 -2.94
C VAL A 58 -13.53 6.28 -1.53
N ASP A 59 -13.13 5.06 -1.21
CA ASP A 59 -12.34 4.77 -0.02
C ASP A 59 -11.06 4.03 -0.44
N PHE A 60 -9.92 4.47 0.08
CA PHE A 60 -8.60 3.89 -0.19
C PHE A 60 -7.84 3.74 1.13
N THR A 61 -7.96 2.57 1.75
CA THR A 61 -7.64 2.35 3.16
C THR A 61 -6.49 1.36 3.30
N LEU A 62 -5.41 1.76 3.96
CA LEU A 62 -4.31 0.88 4.35
C LEU A 62 -4.61 0.24 5.70
N ILE A 63 -4.64 -1.08 5.73
CA ILE A 63 -4.97 -1.86 6.92
C ILE A 63 -3.79 -2.76 7.29
N ARG A 64 -3.51 -2.85 8.59
CA ARG A 64 -2.52 -3.76 9.17
C ARG A 64 -3.05 -4.44 10.43
N TYR A 65 -2.89 -5.76 10.56
CA TYR A 65 -3.41 -6.53 11.71
C TYR A 65 -4.90 -6.21 11.99
N GLY A 66 -5.71 -6.05 10.95
CA GLY A 66 -7.12 -5.66 11.06
C GLY A 66 -7.40 -4.22 11.48
N THR A 67 -6.37 -3.39 11.67
CA THR A 67 -6.51 -1.98 12.09
C THR A 67 -6.20 -1.03 10.93
N ARG A 68 -7.04 0.01 10.76
CA ARG A 68 -6.77 1.11 9.81
C ARG A 68 -5.53 1.87 10.24
N ILE A 69 -4.52 1.90 9.36
CA ILE A 69 -3.31 2.70 9.55
C ILE A 69 -3.44 4.05 8.84
N PHE A 70 -4.03 4.08 7.65
CA PHE A 70 -4.08 5.27 6.82
C PHE A 70 -5.24 5.16 5.85
N GLU A 71 -5.87 6.27 5.48
CA GLU A 71 -7.00 6.25 4.55
C GLU A 71 -7.13 7.57 3.80
N TYR A 72 -7.53 7.50 2.54
CA TYR A 72 -8.20 8.59 1.85
C TYR A 72 -9.66 8.21 1.61
N ASP A 73 -10.58 9.09 1.93
CA ASP A 73 -11.98 8.96 1.52
C ASP A 73 -12.66 10.32 1.34
N ASN A 74 -13.89 10.28 0.84
CA ASN A 74 -14.69 11.48 0.57
C ASN A 74 -16.11 11.44 1.17
N SER A 75 -16.33 10.61 2.19
CA SER A 75 -17.64 10.45 2.83
C SER A 75 -18.20 11.76 3.45
N ASN A 76 -17.33 12.70 3.80
CA ASN A 76 -17.67 14.04 4.29
C ASN A 76 -16.84 15.14 3.59
N GLY A 77 -16.66 15.00 2.27
CA GLY A 77 -15.69 15.75 1.49
C GLY A 77 -14.30 15.12 1.56
N TRP A 78 -13.39 15.51 0.66
CA TRP A 78 -12.06 14.90 0.57
C TRP A 78 -11.21 15.15 1.82
N HIS A 79 -10.77 14.06 2.43
CA HIS A 79 -9.89 14.08 3.58
C HIS A 79 -9.03 12.82 3.65
N TYR A 80 -8.12 12.79 4.62
CA TYR A 80 -7.36 11.61 4.94
C TYR A 80 -7.21 11.40 6.44
N HIS A 81 -7.02 10.13 6.80
CA HIS A 81 -6.72 9.67 8.14
C HIS A 81 -5.22 9.38 8.25
N PRO A 82 -4.45 10.16 9.04
CA PRO A 82 -3.00 10.01 9.14
C PRO A 82 -2.60 8.78 9.96
N VAL A 83 -1.34 8.34 9.78
CA VAL A 83 -0.76 7.19 10.48
C VAL A 83 -0.67 7.41 11.98
N GLU A 84 -0.33 8.63 12.37
CA GLU A 84 -0.09 9.02 13.76
C GLU A 84 -1.38 9.02 14.58
N ASN A 85 -2.52 9.30 13.94
CA ASN A 85 -3.83 9.29 14.56
C ASN A 85 -4.92 8.97 13.52
N PRO A 86 -5.25 7.68 13.32
CA PRO A 86 -6.23 7.25 12.32
C PRO A 86 -7.65 7.78 12.52
N ASP A 87 -7.98 8.38 13.67
CA ASP A 87 -9.32 8.94 13.92
C ASP A 87 -9.41 10.43 13.54
N THR A 88 -8.28 11.06 13.25
CA THR A 88 -8.26 12.46 12.80
C THR A 88 -8.66 12.57 11.33
N HIS A 89 -9.45 13.59 11.01
CA HIS A 89 -9.86 13.89 9.64
C HIS A 89 -9.13 15.15 9.17
N ILE A 90 -8.16 14.99 8.28
CA ILE A 90 -7.41 16.13 7.71
C ILE A 90 -7.94 16.40 6.31
N ARG A 91 -8.58 17.56 6.11
CA ARG A 91 -9.11 17.97 4.80
C ARG A 91 -7.99 18.04 3.77
N CYS A 92 -8.30 17.62 2.54
CA CYS A 92 -7.41 17.74 1.40
C CYS A 92 -8.19 18.13 0.13
N LYS A 93 -7.46 18.47 -0.92
CA LYS A 93 -8.03 18.53 -2.28
C LYS A 93 -8.42 17.13 -2.73
N GLU A 94 -9.26 17.04 -3.75
CA GLU A 94 -9.48 15.78 -4.47
C GLU A 94 -8.17 15.19 -4.99
N LEU A 95 -8.00 13.87 -4.84
CA LEU A 95 -6.85 13.12 -5.30
C LEU A 95 -7.25 12.18 -6.43
N THR A 96 -6.35 12.05 -7.40
CA THR A 96 -6.41 10.98 -8.39
C THR A 96 -6.09 9.62 -7.75
N VAL A 97 -6.54 8.53 -8.38
CA VAL A 97 -6.17 7.16 -7.99
C VAL A 97 -4.65 6.98 -7.90
N GLN A 98 -3.90 7.58 -8.83
CA GLN A 98 -2.45 7.52 -8.83
C GLN A 98 -1.85 8.21 -7.60
N GLU A 99 -2.32 9.41 -7.24
CA GLU A 99 -1.82 10.13 -6.05
C GLU A 99 -2.14 9.34 -4.76
N MET A 100 -3.38 8.84 -4.60
CA MET A 100 -3.75 8.00 -3.45
C MET A 100 -2.87 6.75 -3.34
N PHE A 101 -2.64 6.07 -4.46
CA PHE A 101 -1.80 4.87 -4.49
C PHE A 101 -0.35 5.18 -4.13
N GLN A 102 0.24 6.23 -4.72
CA GLN A 102 1.63 6.61 -4.47
C GLN A 102 1.84 7.10 -3.03
N ASN A 103 0.91 7.89 -2.48
CA ASN A 103 0.98 8.32 -1.09
C ASN A 103 0.89 7.12 -0.14
N THR A 104 -0.03 6.20 -0.41
CA THR A 104 -0.14 4.96 0.36
C THR A 104 1.16 4.15 0.28
N LEU A 105 1.77 3.98 -0.90
CA LEU A 105 3.06 3.31 -1.05
C LEU A 105 4.18 3.94 -0.21
N GLN A 106 4.20 5.27 -0.08
CA GLN A 106 5.19 5.94 0.78
C GLN A 106 5.00 5.56 2.25
N ILE A 107 3.75 5.49 2.72
CA ILE A 107 3.43 5.02 4.08
C ILE A 107 3.87 3.57 4.26
N ILE A 108 3.56 2.70 3.30
CA ILE A 108 3.97 1.29 3.31
C ILE A 108 5.48 1.15 3.47
N LYS A 109 6.26 1.90 2.66
CA LYS A 109 7.72 1.92 2.74
C LYS A 109 8.22 2.38 4.12
N LYS A 110 7.61 3.44 4.68
CA LYS A 110 7.95 3.92 6.03
C LYS A 110 7.67 2.84 7.09
N CYS A 111 6.50 2.22 7.08
CA CYS A 111 6.13 1.15 8.01
C CYS A 111 7.08 -0.05 7.92
N ILE A 112 7.42 -0.48 6.70
CA ILE A 112 8.36 -1.58 6.47
C ILE A 112 9.76 -1.24 7.00
N ASN A 113 10.27 -0.04 6.71
CA ASN A 113 11.58 0.40 7.19
C ASN A 113 11.65 0.48 8.72
N LEU A 114 10.58 0.93 9.39
CA LEU A 114 10.50 0.95 10.85
C LEU A 114 10.51 -0.47 11.45
N MET A 115 9.81 -1.43 10.83
CA MET A 115 9.87 -2.83 11.26
C MET A 115 11.29 -3.40 11.19
N PHE A 116 12.04 -3.12 10.13
CA PHE A 116 13.43 -3.57 10.01
C PHE A 116 14.36 -2.92 11.05
N ARG A 117 14.20 -1.62 11.33
CA ARG A 117 14.98 -0.94 12.37
C ARG A 117 14.73 -1.53 13.76
N ASN A 118 13.47 -1.77 14.13
CA ASN A 118 13.12 -2.36 15.42
C ASN A 118 13.62 -3.81 15.54
N PHE A 119 13.60 -4.58 14.44
CA PHE A 119 14.19 -5.92 14.41
C PHE A 119 15.71 -5.88 14.66
N ASN A 120 16.43 -4.93 14.04
CA ASN A 120 17.86 -4.76 14.26
C ASN A 120 18.20 -4.27 15.68
N LEU A 121 17.37 -3.42 16.29
CA LEU A 121 17.55 -2.99 17.68
C LEU A 121 17.34 -4.16 18.66
N CYS A 122 16.37 -5.05 18.40
CA CYS A 122 16.21 -6.29 19.16
C CYS A 122 17.45 -7.21 19.07
N ARG A 123 18.17 -7.22 17.94
CA ARG A 123 19.41 -8.01 17.78
C ARG A 123 20.56 -7.54 18.66
N VAL A 124 20.64 -6.25 19.00
CA VAL A 124 21.68 -5.75 19.93
C VAL A 124 21.52 -6.36 21.33
N GLY A 125 20.35 -6.94 21.64
CA GLY A 125 20.09 -7.69 22.87
C GLY A 125 20.31 -9.21 22.78
N ILE A 126 20.69 -9.80 21.62
CA ILE A 126 20.89 -11.26 21.47
C ILE A 126 22.38 -11.57 21.40
N ALA A 127 22.95 -11.99 22.53
CA ALA A 127 24.38 -12.22 22.73
C ALA A 127 24.92 -13.56 22.16
N HIS A 128 24.51 -14.01 20.98
CA HIS A 128 25.09 -15.24 20.39
C HIS A 128 25.49 -15.09 18.90
N PRO A 129 26.81 -15.11 18.57
CA PRO A 129 27.35 -14.79 17.24
C PRO A 129 26.85 -15.68 16.09
N THR A 130 26.48 -16.93 16.37
CA THR A 130 26.12 -17.93 15.35
C THR A 130 24.73 -17.70 14.76
N LEU A 131 23.78 -17.20 15.55
CA LEU A 131 22.44 -16.84 15.08
C LEU A 131 22.45 -15.55 14.24
N LEU A 132 23.45 -14.70 14.45
CA LEU A 132 23.62 -13.46 13.71
C LEU A 132 23.93 -13.73 12.23
N LYS A 133 24.84 -14.67 11.94
CA LYS A 133 25.25 -15.03 10.57
C LYS A 133 24.13 -15.68 9.73
N VAL A 134 23.32 -16.54 10.35
CA VAL A 134 22.19 -17.19 9.65
C VAL A 134 21.12 -16.15 9.29
N ALA A 135 20.79 -15.25 10.22
CA ALA A 135 19.81 -14.21 9.95
C ALA A 135 20.36 -13.08 9.04
N GLU A 136 21.67 -12.82 9.00
CA GLU A 136 22.29 -11.96 7.97
C GLU A 136 22.18 -12.56 6.57
N GLY A 137 22.37 -13.88 6.41
CA GLY A 137 22.15 -14.57 5.14
C GLY A 137 20.71 -14.47 4.65
N LEU A 138 19.73 -14.67 5.54
CA LEU A 138 18.30 -14.58 5.21
C LEU A 138 17.84 -13.14 4.93
N ILE A 139 18.39 -12.16 5.64
CA ILE A 139 18.11 -10.73 5.42
C ILE A 139 18.72 -10.25 4.10
N ASN A 140 19.92 -10.70 3.72
CA ASN A 140 20.50 -10.37 2.42
C ASN A 140 19.68 -10.94 1.25
N ILE A 141 19.14 -12.16 1.40
CA ILE A 141 18.21 -12.73 0.43
C ILE A 141 16.92 -11.89 0.39
N PHE A 142 16.36 -11.50 1.53
CA PHE A 142 15.17 -10.63 1.59
C PHE A 142 15.40 -9.23 1.00
N TYR A 143 16.60 -8.66 1.23
CA TYR A 143 17.02 -7.37 0.70
C TYR A 143 17.23 -7.41 -0.81
N LEU A 144 17.84 -8.47 -1.34
CA LEU A 144 17.98 -8.69 -2.78
C LEU A 144 16.61 -8.91 -3.45
N ILE A 145 15.71 -9.63 -2.79
CA ILE A 145 14.32 -9.78 -3.22
C ILE A 145 13.65 -8.41 -3.26
N LEU A 146 13.71 -7.60 -2.21
CA LEU A 146 13.11 -6.25 -2.13
C LEU A 146 13.75 -5.22 -3.09
N GLN A 147 15.06 -5.24 -3.27
CA GLN A 147 15.78 -4.42 -4.26
C GLN A 147 15.29 -4.71 -5.68
N LYS A 148 14.97 -5.97 -6.00
CA LYS A 148 14.38 -6.32 -7.30
C LYS A 148 13.01 -5.65 -7.53
N TYR A 149 12.20 -5.44 -6.49
CA TYR A 149 10.94 -4.68 -6.59
C TYR A 149 11.15 -3.16 -6.70
N VAL A 150 12.25 -2.64 -6.14
CA VAL A 150 12.53 -1.18 -6.14
C VAL A 150 13.25 -0.74 -7.43
N ILE A 151 14.18 -1.55 -7.96
CA ILE A 151 14.96 -1.20 -9.16
C ILE A 151 14.11 -1.25 -10.43
N GLN A 152 13.10 -2.12 -10.49
CA GLN A 152 12.15 -2.16 -11.61
C GLN A 152 11.33 -0.86 -11.75
N CYS A 153 11.31 -0.01 -10.71
CA CYS A 153 10.68 1.32 -10.74
C CYS A 153 11.61 2.45 -11.23
N ILE A 154 12.93 2.25 -11.33
CA ILE A 154 13.88 3.31 -11.71
C ILE A 154 14.29 3.22 -13.18
N SER A 155 14.23 2.05 -13.83
CA SER A 155 14.70 1.90 -15.21
C SER A 155 13.77 2.43 -16.31
N HIS A 156 12.58 2.95 -16.00
CA HIS A 156 11.65 3.53 -16.99
C HIS A 156 11.56 5.07 -16.96
N ARG A 157 12.56 5.75 -16.35
CA ARG A 157 12.78 7.18 -16.54
C ARG A 157 14.05 7.46 -17.36
N THR A 158 14.20 6.80 -18.50
CA THR A 158 15.05 7.25 -19.61
C THR A 158 14.64 6.48 -20.86
N CYS A 159 13.68 7.03 -21.60
CA CYS A 159 13.58 6.97 -23.06
C CYS A 159 12.44 7.93 -23.45
N LEU A 160 12.83 9.19 -23.66
CA LEU A 160 12.28 10.01 -24.73
C LEU A 160 12.79 9.45 -26.06
#